data_AF-A0A6P4FGV0-F1
#
_entry.id   AF-A0A6P4FGV0-F1
#
_cell.length_a   1.000
_cell.length_b   1.000
_cell.length_c   1.000
_cell.angle_alpha   90.00
_cell.angle_beta   90.00
_cell.angle_gamma   90.00
#
_symmetry.space_group_name_H-M   'P 1'
#
loop_
_entity.id
_entity.type
_entity.pdbx_description
1 polymer ?
#
loop_
_entity_poly.entity_id
_entity_poly.type
_entity_poly.pdbx_seq_one_letter_code
_entity_poly.pdbx_strand_id
1 'polypeptide(L)'
;MEFNNRLLLKIIELAIAIACIVLYETVGNLSSRPVIVAGTIGGFTVICGVLLAGHVINSLVEKRLNALFSLIGCLLFVASGALVIDEWHGWSPFPDRKRQAIGAGSLMIINAAVFLLDTLCICRT
;
A
#
# COMPACT_ATOMS: atom_id res chain seq x y z
N MET A 1 -26.24 -2.97 -1.27
CA MET A 1 -25.13 -3.75 -1.87
C MET A 1 -23.74 -3.12 -1.67
N GLU A 2 -23.61 -2.00 -0.94
CA GLU A 2 -22.33 -1.29 -0.77
C GLU A 2 -21.33 -1.95 0.20
N PHE A 3 -21.82 -2.74 1.15
CA PHE A 3 -20.97 -3.40 2.16
C PHE A 3 -19.95 -4.37 1.52
N ASN A 4 -20.37 -5.08 0.45
CA ASN A 4 -19.53 -6.08 -0.21
C ASN A 4 -18.38 -5.44 -1.01
N ASN A 5 -18.62 -4.27 -1.62
CA ASN A 5 -17.61 -3.57 -2.41
C ASN A 5 -16.52 -2.95 -1.52
N ARG A 6 -16.86 -2.47 -0.32
CA ARG A 6 -15.86 -1.94 0.63
C ARG A 6 -14.96 -3.02 1.21
N LEU A 7 -15.53 -4.19 1.53
CA LEU A 7 -14.74 -5.34 1.96
C LEU A 7 -13.77 -5.81 0.87
N LEU A 8 -14.25 -5.90 -0.37
CA LEU A 8 -13.41 -6.28 -1.51
C LEU A 8 -12.23 -5.32 -1.70
N LEU A 9 -12.45 -4.01 -1.61
CA LEU A 9 -11.37 -3.02 -1.71
C LEU A 9 -10.31 -3.20 -0.60
N LYS A 10 -10.74 -3.38 0.66
CA LYS A 10 -9.82 -3.64 1.78
C LYS A 10 -8.99 -4.91 1.59
N ILE A 11 -9.61 -5.97 1.07
CA ILE A 11 -8.93 -7.24 0.81
C ILE A 11 -7.88 -7.05 -0.30
N ILE A 12 -8.20 -6.27 -1.33
CA ILE A 12 -7.26 -5.95 -2.42
C ILE A 12 -6.09 -5.11 -1.89
N GLU A 13 -6.35 -4.07 -1.09
CA GLU A 13 -5.29 -3.26 -0.45
C GLU A 13 -4.34 -4.12 0.39
N LEU A 14 -4.90 -5.04 1.19
CA LEU A 14 -4.12 -5.94 2.02
C LEU A 14 -3.30 -6.93 1.17
N ALA A 15 -3.90 -7.50 0.12
CA ALA A 15 -3.21 -8.43 -0.77
C ALA A 15 -2.02 -7.77 -1.49
N ILE A 16 -2.19 -6.55 -1.96
CA ILE A 16 -1.11 -5.77 -2.61
C ILE A 16 -0.04 -5.40 -1.59
N ALA A 17 -0.41 -5.02 -0.36
CA ALA A 17 0.55 -4.73 0.70
C ALA A 17 1.41 -5.96 1.05
N ILE A 18 0.79 -7.16 1.16
CA ILE A 18 1.51 -8.42 1.39
C ILE A 18 2.44 -8.75 0.21
N ALA A 19 1.97 -8.57 -1.03
CA ALA A 19 2.81 -8.77 -2.20
C ALA A 19 4.04 -7.82 -2.20
N CYS A 20 3.86 -6.57 -1.76
CA CYS A 20 4.96 -5.62 -1.56
C CYS A 20 5.94 -6.06 -0.47
N ILE A 21 5.49 -6.67 0.63
CA ILE A 21 6.37 -7.24 1.67
C ILE A 21 7.22 -8.35 1.07
N VAL A 22 6.60 -9.29 0.35
CA VAL A 22 7.32 -10.41 -0.26
C VAL A 22 8.35 -9.89 -1.26
N LEU A 23 7.98 -8.92 -2.11
CA LEU A 23 8.92 -8.30 -3.04
C LEU A 23 10.07 -7.55 -2.33
N TYR A 24 9.79 -6.94 -1.18
CA TYR A 24 10.80 -6.25 -0.38
C TYR A 24 11.87 -7.23 0.13
N GLU A 25 11.43 -8.37 0.66
CA GLU A 25 12.31 -9.43 1.15
C GLU A 25 13.07 -10.13 0.01
N THR A 26 12.44 -10.36 -1.16
CA THR A 26 13.09 -11.07 -2.28
C THR A 26 14.12 -10.22 -3.02
N VAL A 27 13.87 -8.92 -3.18
CA VAL A 27 14.80 -8.02 -3.90
C VAL A 27 16.00 -7.68 -3.02
N GLY A 28 15.78 -7.50 -1.72
CA GLY A 28 16.82 -7.13 -0.75
C GLY A 28 17.31 -5.70 -0.96
N ASN A 29 16.98 -4.81 -0.03
CA ASN A 29 17.31 -3.38 -0.02
C ASN A 29 16.76 -2.61 -1.25
N LEU A 30 15.45 -2.35 -1.25
CA LEU A 30 14.75 -1.59 -2.30
C LEU A 30 15.19 -0.12 -2.42
N SER A 31 15.80 0.47 -1.39
CA SER A 31 16.19 1.88 -1.39
C SER A 31 17.27 2.09 -0.35
N SER A 32 18.15 3.08 -0.55
CA SER A 32 19.10 3.51 0.46
C SER A 32 18.42 4.21 1.65
N ARG A 33 17.10 4.43 1.59
CA ARG A 33 16.22 4.88 2.68
C ARG A 33 15.20 3.79 3.06
N PRO A 34 15.65 2.62 3.54
CA PRO A 34 14.77 1.47 3.80
C PRO A 34 13.72 1.77 4.88
N VAL A 35 13.99 2.71 5.79
CA VAL A 35 13.09 3.07 6.89
C VAL A 35 11.75 3.61 6.39
N ILE A 36 11.73 4.42 5.33
CA ILE A 36 10.49 5.02 4.81
C ILE A 36 9.68 3.95 4.06
N VAL A 37 10.34 3.18 3.19
CA VAL A 37 9.67 2.17 2.36
C VAL A 37 9.17 1.01 3.22
N ALA A 38 10.03 0.44 4.09
CA ALA A 38 9.66 -0.65 4.99
C ALA A 38 8.65 -0.19 6.05
N GLY A 39 8.80 1.03 6.57
CA GLY A 39 7.85 1.62 7.52
C GLY A 39 6.46 1.81 6.90
N THR A 40 6.40 2.23 5.64
CA THR A 40 5.12 2.40 4.93
C THR A 40 4.46 1.05 4.65
N ILE A 41 5.20 0.09 4.09
CA ILE A 41 4.67 -1.24 3.76
C ILE A 41 4.23 -1.96 5.05
N GLY A 42 5.08 -1.99 6.06
CA GLY A 42 4.78 -2.66 7.34
C GLY A 42 3.64 -1.97 8.09
N GLY A 43 3.72 -0.65 8.26
CA GLY A 43 2.73 0.13 9.01
C GLY A 43 1.32 0.03 8.39
N PHE A 44 1.21 0.17 7.07
CA PHE A 44 -0.10 0.06 6.41
C PHE A 44 -0.63 -1.36 6.32
N THR A 45 0.24 -2.38 6.30
CA THR A 45 -0.23 -3.77 6.40
C THR A 45 -0.94 -4.00 7.74
N VAL A 46 -0.37 -3.49 8.84
CA VAL A 46 -1.01 -3.59 10.16
C VAL A 46 -2.31 -2.78 10.21
N ILE A 47 -2.30 -1.53 9.72
CA ILE A 47 -3.49 -0.66 9.72
C ILE A 47 -4.63 -1.28 8.90
N CYS A 48 -4.35 -1.76 7.68
CA CYS A 48 -5.35 -2.44 6.85
C CYS A 48 -5.88 -3.71 7.52
N GLY A 49 -5.01 -4.50 8.15
CA GLY A 49 -5.41 -5.71 8.87
C GLY A 49 -6.36 -5.41 10.03
N VAL A 50 -6.07 -4.38 10.83
CA VAL A 50 -6.94 -3.94 11.94
C VAL A 50 -8.27 -3.40 11.43
N LEU A 51 -8.27 -2.61 10.35
CA LEU A 51 -9.50 -2.09 9.74
C LEU A 51 -10.39 -3.20 9.18
N LEU A 52 -9.78 -4.24 8.59
CA LEU A 52 -10.48 -5.41 8.07
C LEU A 52 -11.08 -6.25 9.20
N ALA A 53 -10.30 -6.52 10.25
CA ALA A 53 -10.78 -7.21 11.46
C ALA A 53 -11.92 -6.44 12.15
N GLY A 54 -11.81 -5.11 12.25
CA GLY A 54 -12.87 -4.25 12.78
C GLY A 54 -14.17 -4.35 11.97
N HIS A 55 -14.08 -4.49 10.64
CA HIS A 55 -15.23 -4.71 9.77
C HIS A 55 -15.86 -6.10 9.98
N VAL A 56 -15.05 -7.14 10.17
CA VAL A 56 -15.52 -8.52 10.43
C VAL A 56 -16.22 -8.62 11.80
N ILE A 57 -15.72 -7.90 12.81
CA ILE A 57 -16.30 -7.88 14.16
C ILE A 57 -17.56 -6.96 14.21
N ASN A 58 -17.91 -6.30 13.10
CA ASN A 58 -19.02 -5.33 13.02
C ASN A 58 -18.86 -4.19 14.05
N SER A 59 -17.61 -3.86 14.38
CA SER A 59 -17.30 -2.77 15.29
C SER A 59 -17.59 -1.43 14.59
N LEU A 60 -18.12 -0.46 15.34
CA LEU A 60 -18.37 0.90 14.89
C LEU A 60 -17.04 1.63 14.63
N VAL A 61 -16.42 1.33 13.50
CA VAL A 61 -15.29 2.14 13.00
C VAL A 61 -15.89 3.41 12.40
N GLU A 62 -15.60 4.55 13.02
CA GLU A 62 -15.91 5.89 12.52
C GLU A 62 -15.49 6.01 11.04
N LYS A 63 -16.47 6.24 10.14
CA LYS A 63 -16.21 6.42 8.70
C LYS A 63 -15.10 7.44 8.42
N ARG A 64 -15.07 8.52 9.23
CA ARG A 64 -14.08 9.60 9.13
C ARG A 64 -12.66 9.11 9.42
N LEU A 65 -12.50 8.23 10.41
CA LEU A 65 -11.19 7.70 10.78
C LEU A 65 -10.66 6.78 9.67
N ASN A 66 -11.53 5.94 9.09
CA ASN A 66 -11.16 5.10 7.95
C ASN A 66 -10.71 5.93 6.74
N ALA A 67 -11.42 7.01 6.43
CA ALA A 67 -11.05 7.92 5.34
C ALA A 67 -9.68 8.59 5.58
N LEU A 68 -9.39 9.01 6.81
CA LEU A 68 -8.09 9.61 7.16
C LEU A 68 -6.94 8.62 7.00
N PHE A 69 -7.09 7.39 7.50
CA PHE A 69 -6.06 6.35 7.33
C PHE A 69 -5.80 6.05 5.86
N SER A 70 -6.88 5.92 5.07
CA SER A 70 -6.78 5.64 3.63
C SER A 70 -6.11 6.78 2.86
N LEU A 71 -6.44 8.05 3.17
CA LEU A 71 -5.80 9.22 2.57
C LEU A 71 -4.30 9.30 2.89
N ILE A 72 -3.91 9.07 4.15
CA ILE A 72 -2.50 9.07 4.58
C ILE A 72 -1.75 7.90 3.90
N GLY A 73 -2.41 6.74 3.77
CA GLY A 73 -1.89 5.58 3.05
C GLY A 73 -1.59 5.86 1.60
N CYS A 74 -2.52 6.52 0.91
CA CYS A 74 -2.31 6.97 -0.46
C CYS A 74 -1.05 7.84 -0.58
N LEU A 75 -0.89 8.88 0.25
CA LEU A 75 0.26 9.79 0.18
C LEU A 75 1.58 9.06 0.42
N LEU A 76 1.64 8.19 1.43
CA LEU A 76 2.86 7.48 1.79
C LEU A 76 3.23 6.39 0.76
N PHE A 77 2.25 5.70 0.18
CA PHE A 77 2.50 4.73 -0.89
C PHE A 77 2.95 5.42 -2.20
N VAL A 78 2.40 6.58 -2.54
CA VAL A 78 2.90 7.38 -3.68
C VAL A 78 4.34 7.82 -3.44
N ALA A 79 4.62 8.40 -2.28
CA ALA A 79 5.97 8.87 -1.94
C ALA A 79 6.98 7.72 -1.95
N SER A 80 6.63 6.58 -1.34
CA SER A 80 7.51 5.40 -1.30
C SER A 80 7.71 4.78 -2.69
N GLY A 81 6.65 4.66 -3.50
CA GLY A 81 6.73 4.17 -4.87
C GLY A 81 7.61 5.06 -5.76
N ALA A 82 7.47 6.38 -5.63
CA ALA A 82 8.30 7.34 -6.36
C ALA A 82 9.79 7.23 -5.97
N LEU A 83 10.09 7.11 -4.67
CA LEU A 83 11.46 6.92 -4.18
C LEU A 83 12.10 5.62 -4.69
N VAL A 84 11.34 4.51 -4.68
CA VAL A 84 11.82 3.22 -5.22
C VAL A 84 12.09 3.31 -6.72
N ILE A 85 11.24 4.01 -7.49
CA ILE A 85 11.45 4.16 -8.94
C ILE A 85 12.65 5.06 -9.24
N ASP A 86 12.79 6.17 -8.51
CA ASP A 86 13.89 7.14 -8.68
C ASP A 86 15.26 6.49 -8.41
N GLU A 87 15.35 5.72 -7.32
CA GLU A 87 16.60 5.10 -6.90
C GLU A 87 17.07 3.99 -7.84
N TRP A 88 16.15 3.29 -8.50
CA TRP A 88 16.44 2.25 -9.48
C TRP A 88 16.46 2.74 -10.93
N HIS A 89 16.26 4.03 -11.17
CA HIS A 89 16.28 4.61 -12.51
C HIS A 89 17.69 4.56 -13.15
N GLY A 90 18.75 4.54 -12.31
CA GLY A 90 20.15 4.51 -12.73
C GLY A 90 20.64 3.21 -13.40
N TRP A 91 21.91 3.21 -13.80
CA TRP A 91 22.58 2.04 -14.38
C TRP A 91 22.91 1.05 -13.28
N SER A 92 22.35 -0.16 -13.34
CA SER A 92 22.57 -1.22 -12.35
C SER A 92 23.17 -2.45 -13.02
N PRO A 93 24.25 -3.04 -12.47
CA PRO A 93 24.88 -4.25 -13.01
C PRO A 93 24.00 -5.51 -12.87
N PHE A 94 22.87 -5.44 -12.16
CA PHE A 94 21.92 -6.55 -11.98
C PHE A 94 20.54 -6.20 -12.58
N PRO A 95 20.32 -6.47 -13.89
CA PRO A 95 19.10 -6.08 -14.59
C PRO A 95 17.83 -6.75 -14.03
N ASP A 96 17.94 -7.96 -13.48
CA ASP A 96 16.81 -8.70 -12.90
C ASP A 96 16.33 -8.06 -11.59
N ARG A 97 17.26 -7.62 -10.73
CA ARG A 97 16.94 -6.89 -9.50
C ARG A 97 16.30 -5.53 -9.81
N LYS A 98 16.81 -4.84 -10.84
CA LYS A 98 16.24 -3.57 -11.31
C LYS A 98 14.79 -3.73 -11.76
N ARG A 99 14.48 -4.75 -12.57
CA ARG A 99 13.10 -5.02 -13.01
C ARG A 99 12.16 -5.32 -11.85
N GLN A 100 12.62 -6.10 -10.86
CA GLN A 100 11.80 -6.41 -9.69
C GLN A 100 11.58 -5.18 -8.79
N ALA A 101 12.59 -4.33 -8.60
CA ALA A 101 12.46 -3.11 -7.81
C ALA A 101 11.51 -2.08 -8.47
N ILE A 102 11.62 -1.86 -9.79
CA ILE A 102 10.69 -1.02 -10.54
C ILE A 102 9.27 -1.63 -10.50
N GLY A 103 9.16 -2.95 -10.58
CA GLY A 103 7.91 -3.67 -10.38
C GLY A 103 7.30 -3.41 -9.00
N ALA A 104 8.11 -3.47 -7.93
CA ALA A 104 7.66 -3.15 -6.58
C ALA A 104 7.16 -1.71 -6.48
N GLY A 105 7.92 -0.74 -7.00
CA GLY A 105 7.52 0.66 -7.04
C GLY A 105 6.20 0.86 -7.76
N SER A 106 5.99 0.18 -8.90
CA SER A 106 4.72 0.23 -9.63
C SER A 106 3.54 -0.36 -8.83
N LEU A 107 3.75 -1.47 -8.11
CA LEU A 107 2.74 -2.03 -7.21
C LEU A 107 2.38 -1.05 -6.09
N MET A 108 3.36 -0.32 -5.55
CA MET A 108 3.11 0.68 -4.52
C MET A 108 2.23 1.83 -5.04
N ILE A 109 2.49 2.30 -6.27
CA ILE A 109 1.66 3.32 -6.91
C ILE A 109 0.23 2.79 -7.15
N ILE A 110 0.09 1.55 -7.61
CA ILE A 110 -1.23 0.92 -7.79
C ILE A 110 -1.96 0.85 -6.44
N ASN A 111 -1.28 0.46 -5.35
CA ASN A 111 -1.90 0.39 -4.03
C ASN A 111 -2.39 1.75 -3.54
N ALA A 112 -1.64 2.82 -3.82
CA ALA A 112 -2.08 4.17 -3.53
C ALA A 112 -3.38 4.54 -4.26
N ALA A 113 -3.53 4.13 -5.52
CA ALA A 113 -4.77 4.35 -6.25
C ALA A 113 -5.96 3.60 -5.62
N VAL A 114 -5.73 2.40 -5.08
CA VAL A 114 -6.78 1.64 -4.36
C VAL A 114 -7.20 2.37 -3.09
N PHE A 115 -6.25 2.86 -2.29
CA PHE A 115 -6.55 3.70 -1.12
C PHE A 115 -7.35 4.97 -1.49
N LEU A 116 -7.01 5.60 -2.61
CA LEU A 116 -7.75 6.76 -3.10
C LEU A 116 -9.19 6.37 -3.46
N LEU A 117 -9.40 5.22 -4.10
CA LEU A 117 -10.74 4.68 -4.40
C LEU A 117 -11.53 4.35 -3.13
N ASP A 118 -10.92 3.75 -2.11
CA ASP A 118 -11.56 3.49 -0.81
C ASP A 118 -11.99 4.82 -0.16
N THR A 119 -11.11 5.81 -0.16
CA THR A 119 -11.41 7.17 0.35
C THR A 119 -12.59 7.81 -0.38
N LEU A 120 -12.61 7.80 -1.71
CA LEU A 120 -13.72 8.34 -2.52
C LEU A 120 -15.04 7.61 -2.25
N CYS A 121 -14.97 6.29 -2.07
CA CYS A 121 -16.14 5.46 -1.76
C CYS A 121 -16.71 5.77 -0.36
N ILE A 122 -15.87 6.20 0.59
CA ILE A 122 -16.31 6.68 1.91
C ILE A 122 -16.93 8.07 1.82
N CYS A 123 -16.29 9.02 1.11
CA CYS A 123 -16.80 10.38 0.98
C CYS A 123 -18.14 10.47 0.24
N ARG A 124 -18.47 9.49 -0.62
CA ARG A 124 -19.74 9.43 -1.37
C ARG A 124 -20.95 8.93 -0.54
N THR A 125 -20.77 8.53 0.72
CA THR A 125 -21.81 7.89 1.59
C THR A 125 -21.91 8.40 3.01
#